data_AF-A0A9P6V4W0-F1
#
_entry.id   AF-A0A9P6V4W0-F1
#
_cell.length_a   1.000
_cell.length_b   1.000
_cell.length_c   1.000
_cell.angle_alpha   90.00
_cell.angle_beta   90.00
_cell.angle_gamma   90.00
#
_symmetry.space_group_name_H-M   'P 1'
#
loop_
_entity.id
_entity.type
_entity.pdbx_description
1 polymer ?
#
loop_
_entity_poly.entity_id
_entity_poly.type
_entity_poly.pdbx_seq_one_letter_code
_entity_poly.pdbx_strand_id
1 'polypeptide(L)'
;MVRSILLSVSAALLLAASTTALHWEFVDANQPQTREFQPACGKQLRGVYEDLSIFAVPEECIVKSSMLPAEHMYSQLIVLERQHREGDTSQDILNWNYSVQEAVADFAIDDQVEESDSQLPYSIFRGRRKFCRFTTVDLPDTQPKYRILIGSNCAAAEVPNLIDVLPSNTEILPVRTEGFVAPLAGLPSDHPIVLKSKSLKHRKSLQAIVDQVDVKTLEQDVTWLSGEAPGSPFITRSSTSKQSSEVAQWLKSQFESYGCDTVELMTYQARFGPNVICTFKGTEYPDEHVILGAHHDSRGSFLNPRAPGADDDGSGTSMLLQVARIVKANNLTFGRTFVISAFSGEEQGLFGSAALAKKLKSQGTTITMMVQGDMLAYRKPGEPIQVAFPARYHTAELSSLLHNVTELYVPDAVVGTTGACCSDHQSFWEAGYPATAFFERNGPIADPKYHNSGDLVYREGYDFDQLRASTQAMLASVFEVAEAKLK
;
A
#
# COMPACT_ATOMS: atom_id res chain seq x y z
N MET A 1 22.28 14.54 65.60
CA MET A 1 20.97 14.98 65.05
C MET A 1 21.04 14.74 63.53
N VAL A 2 20.23 13.86 62.92
CA VAL A 2 18.79 14.04 62.53
C VAL A 2 18.68 15.08 61.40
N ARG A 3 18.01 14.94 60.23
CA ARG A 3 17.35 13.87 59.41
C ARG A 3 16.53 14.60 58.29
N SER A 4 16.16 13.93 57.18
CA SER A 4 14.89 14.08 56.40
C SER A 4 14.59 15.36 55.53
N ILE A 5 13.72 15.37 54.47
CA ILE A 5 13.31 14.37 53.42
C ILE A 5 12.42 14.97 52.25
N LEU A 6 12.53 14.44 51.00
CA LEU A 6 11.59 14.31 49.83
C LEU A 6 10.78 15.46 49.11
N LEU A 7 10.65 15.24 47.77
CA LEU A 7 9.48 15.32 46.83
C LEU A 7 8.76 16.62 46.37
N SER A 8 8.34 16.61 45.09
CA SER A 8 7.10 17.24 44.57
C SER A 8 6.54 16.46 43.35
N VAL A 9 5.23 16.64 43.06
CA VAL A 9 4.40 15.86 42.09
C VAL A 9 3.44 16.81 41.33
N SER A 10 3.01 16.46 40.10
CA SER A 10 2.14 17.27 39.22
C SER A 10 0.66 16.84 39.21
N ALA A 11 -0.30 17.77 39.01
CA ALA A 11 -1.71 17.46 38.65
C ALA A 11 -2.53 18.62 38.01
N ALA A 12 -3.18 18.31 36.87
CA ALA A 12 -4.56 18.60 36.41
C ALA A 12 -5.19 20.02 36.18
N LEU A 13 -5.71 20.20 34.93
CA LEU A 13 -6.98 20.80 34.42
C LEU A 13 -7.52 22.20 34.83
N LEU A 14 -8.04 22.98 33.84
CA LEU A 14 -9.50 23.36 33.69
C LEU A 14 -9.84 24.38 32.55
N LEU A 15 -10.96 24.11 31.86
CA LEU A 15 -12.00 25.02 31.28
C LEU A 15 -11.75 25.98 30.09
N ALA A 16 -12.86 26.53 29.57
CA ALA A 16 -13.05 27.05 28.20
C ALA A 16 -13.84 28.39 28.11
N ALA A 17 -13.95 28.91 26.87
CA ALA A 17 -15.00 29.79 26.29
C ALA A 17 -14.83 31.35 26.19
N SER A 18 -15.26 31.86 25.01
CA SER A 18 -15.94 33.15 24.71
C SER A 18 -15.20 34.49 24.42
N THR A 19 -15.31 34.92 23.14
CA THR A 19 -15.68 36.26 22.56
C THR A 19 -15.27 37.61 23.20
N THR A 20 -14.68 38.55 22.40
CA THR A 20 -15.23 39.89 21.98
C THR A 20 -14.17 40.79 21.26
N ALA A 21 -14.53 42.02 20.82
CA ALA A 21 -13.92 42.80 19.71
C ALA A 21 -13.21 44.13 20.10
N LEU A 22 -12.57 44.84 19.12
CA LEU A 22 -12.30 46.32 18.94
C LEU A 22 -11.27 46.52 17.75
N HIS A 23 -11.50 47.31 16.68
CA HIS A 23 -11.30 48.78 16.43
C HIS A 23 -9.86 49.34 16.61
N TRP A 24 -9.29 50.30 15.83
CA TRP A 24 -9.47 50.89 14.45
C TRP A 24 -8.21 51.81 14.15
N GLU A 25 -8.16 52.50 13.00
CA GLU A 25 -7.34 53.72 12.64
C GLU A 25 -6.01 53.66 11.84
N PHE A 26 -5.71 54.80 11.17
CA PHE A 26 -4.79 55.08 10.03
C PHE A 26 -3.56 55.93 10.42
N VAL A 27 -2.56 56.11 9.51
CA VAL A 27 -2.01 57.44 9.12
C VAL A 27 -1.04 57.38 7.91
N ASP A 28 -1.50 58.05 6.83
CA ASP A 28 -0.83 59.01 5.90
C ASP A 28 0.43 58.71 5.04
N ALA A 29 0.53 59.44 3.92
CA ALA A 29 1.53 59.31 2.86
C ALA A 29 1.99 60.67 2.32
N ASN A 30 3.31 60.90 2.15
CA ASN A 30 3.87 61.99 1.33
C ASN A 30 5.41 61.90 1.15
N GLN A 31 5.90 61.65 -0.08
CA GLN A 31 7.07 62.26 -0.76
C GLN A 31 7.58 61.38 -1.94
N PRO A 32 8.14 61.95 -3.04
CA PRO A 32 8.34 61.25 -4.31
C PRO A 32 9.77 60.70 -4.58
N GLN A 33 9.88 59.93 -5.66
CA GLN A 33 10.99 59.04 -6.04
C GLN A 33 12.37 59.70 -6.27
N THR A 34 13.45 58.97 -5.95
CA THR A 34 14.48 58.60 -6.96
C THR A 34 15.46 57.50 -6.50
N ARG A 35 15.79 56.61 -7.46
CA ARG A 35 16.94 55.65 -7.52
C ARG A 35 16.90 54.34 -6.72
N GLU A 36 16.67 53.27 -7.49
CA GLU A 36 17.42 51.99 -7.49
C GLU A 36 17.36 51.09 -6.24
N PHE A 37 16.35 50.22 -6.17
CA PHE A 37 16.48 48.77 -6.46
C PHE A 37 15.08 48.09 -6.50
N GLN A 38 14.88 47.12 -7.39
CA GLN A 38 13.65 46.28 -7.50
C GLN A 38 13.88 44.89 -6.86
N PRO A 39 12.84 44.04 -6.68
CA PRO A 39 11.57 44.30 -5.99
C PRO A 39 11.18 43.16 -5.02
N ALA A 40 9.94 43.23 -4.50
CA ALA A 40 9.10 42.10 -4.09
C ALA A 40 9.53 41.18 -2.90
N CYS A 41 8.90 41.41 -1.74
CA CYS A 41 7.92 40.47 -1.15
C CYS A 41 7.38 41.04 0.20
N GLY A 42 6.18 41.62 0.21
CA GLY A 42 5.66 42.38 1.35
C GLY A 42 4.25 41.99 1.84
N LYS A 43 4.21 41.29 2.99
CA LYS A 43 3.15 41.22 4.02
C LYS A 43 1.65 40.96 3.67
N GLN A 44 1.24 39.75 4.07
CA GLN A 44 0.20 39.42 5.09
C GLN A 44 -1.31 39.40 4.74
N LEU A 45 -1.95 38.32 5.21
CA LEU A 45 -3.34 37.87 4.96
C LEU A 45 -4.35 38.25 6.08
N ARG A 46 -5.62 38.46 5.69
CA ARG A 46 -6.91 38.26 6.41
C ARG A 46 -8.03 38.30 5.33
N GLY A 47 -9.13 37.54 5.29
CA GLY A 47 -9.73 36.35 5.95
C GLY A 47 -10.89 35.90 5.03
N VAL A 48 -11.55 34.74 5.10
CA VAL A 48 -12.41 34.16 6.16
C VAL A 48 -12.78 32.71 5.74
N TYR A 49 -13.01 31.81 6.70
CA TYR A 49 -13.57 30.44 6.62
C TYR A 49 -14.23 29.97 5.29
N GLU A 50 -13.63 28.98 4.62
CA GLU A 50 -14.02 27.54 4.55
C GLU A 50 -13.04 26.82 3.58
N ASP A 51 -12.72 25.56 3.86
CA ASP A 51 -11.89 24.60 3.08
C ASP A 51 -10.66 25.08 2.25
N LEU A 52 -9.48 24.61 2.68
CA LEU A 52 -8.15 24.76 2.05
C LEU A 52 -7.63 26.18 1.77
N SER A 53 -6.61 26.59 2.53
CA SER A 53 -5.68 27.66 2.14
C SER A 53 -4.37 27.07 1.64
N ILE A 54 -4.17 27.04 0.32
CA ILE A 54 -2.88 26.76 -0.32
C ILE A 54 -2.12 28.09 -0.45
N PHE A 55 -0.83 28.11 -0.12
CA PHE A 55 0.01 29.29 -0.36
C PHE A 55 0.42 29.39 -1.84
N ALA A 56 0.22 30.57 -2.42
CA ALA A 56 0.64 30.89 -3.78
C ALA A 56 2.09 31.40 -3.85
N VAL A 57 2.71 31.25 -5.02
CA VAL A 57 3.93 31.96 -5.44
C VAL A 57 3.56 32.80 -6.69
N PRO A 58 4.07 34.04 -6.86
CA PRO A 58 3.62 34.93 -7.93
C PRO A 58 3.96 34.46 -9.36
N GLU A 59 3.24 35.03 -10.32
CA GLU A 59 3.25 34.70 -11.76
C GLU A 59 4.55 35.12 -12.50
N GLU A 60 5.46 35.80 -11.82
CA GLU A 60 6.60 36.52 -12.41
C GLU A 60 7.90 35.68 -12.57
N CYS A 61 7.88 34.38 -12.22
CA CYS A 61 9.04 33.49 -12.31
C CYS A 61 9.06 32.56 -13.55
N ILE A 62 8.15 32.75 -14.51
CA ILE A 62 8.01 31.86 -15.68
C ILE A 62 8.90 32.34 -16.84
N VAL A 63 9.96 31.59 -17.17
CA VAL A 63 10.81 31.85 -18.35
C VAL A 63 10.67 30.75 -19.39
N LYS A 64 9.92 31.08 -20.46
CA LYS A 64 9.91 30.54 -21.83
C LYS A 64 10.36 29.09 -22.09
N SER A 65 9.37 28.28 -22.47
CA SER A 65 9.49 26.93 -23.05
C SER A 65 10.04 26.90 -24.49
N SER A 66 10.73 25.82 -24.84
CA SER A 66 10.94 25.34 -26.22
C SER A 66 10.60 23.85 -26.32
N MET A 67 9.93 23.44 -27.40
CA MET A 67 9.31 22.12 -27.57
C MET A 67 10.30 21.02 -28.00
N LEU A 68 10.15 19.80 -27.46
CA LEU A 68 10.54 18.51 -28.06
C LEU A 68 9.59 17.38 -27.57
N PRO A 69 9.49 16.22 -28.29
CA PRO A 69 8.33 15.33 -28.21
C PRO A 69 8.36 14.25 -27.11
N ALA A 70 7.19 13.62 -26.91
CA ALA A 70 6.88 12.69 -25.82
C ALA A 70 7.35 11.23 -26.05
N GLU A 71 7.49 10.46 -24.95
CA GLU A 71 6.65 9.29 -24.64
C GLU A 71 6.89 8.73 -23.21
N HIS A 72 5.92 7.93 -22.71
CA HIS A 72 5.90 7.14 -21.46
C HIS A 72 5.68 7.85 -20.10
N MET A 73 5.00 7.12 -19.18
CA MET A 73 4.69 7.51 -17.80
C MET A 73 5.37 6.57 -16.82
N TYR A 74 6.16 7.12 -15.88
CA TYR A 74 6.60 6.42 -14.67
C TYR A 74 6.53 7.38 -13.48
N SER A 75 6.01 6.92 -12.34
CA SER A 75 6.11 7.61 -11.05
C SER A 75 7.53 7.45 -10.49
N GLN A 76 8.05 8.50 -9.86
CA GLN A 76 9.42 8.53 -9.32
C GLN A 76 9.41 8.55 -7.79
N LEU A 77 10.27 7.73 -7.17
CA LEU A 77 10.60 7.83 -5.75
C LEU A 77 11.84 8.71 -5.59
N ILE A 78 11.77 9.72 -4.71
CA ILE A 78 12.92 10.54 -4.32
C ILE A 78 13.05 10.46 -2.79
N VAL A 79 14.14 9.87 -2.30
CA VAL A 79 14.45 9.79 -0.87
C VAL A 79 15.51 10.83 -0.52
N LEU A 80 15.22 11.69 0.46
CA LEU A 80 16.14 12.71 0.98
C LEU A 80 16.69 12.30 2.35
N GLU A 81 17.95 11.87 2.40
CA GLU A 81 18.65 11.56 3.65
C GLU A 81 19.57 12.73 4.07
N ARG A 82 19.32 13.36 5.22
CA ARG A 82 20.32 14.23 5.88
C ARG A 82 21.23 13.36 6.73
N GLN A 83 22.55 13.57 6.63
CA GLN A 83 23.49 12.97 7.58
C GLN A 83 23.58 13.76 8.90
N HIS A 84 23.86 13.01 9.97
CA HIS A 84 24.12 13.48 11.32
C HIS A 84 25.34 14.43 11.35
N ARG A 85 25.29 15.49 12.17
CA ARG A 85 26.38 16.47 12.32
C ARG A 85 27.12 16.27 13.63
N GLU A 86 28.41 16.62 13.65
CA GLU A 86 29.16 16.73 14.90
C GLU A 86 28.60 17.90 15.71
N GLY A 87 27.96 17.61 16.85
CA GLY A 87 27.25 18.58 17.69
C GLY A 87 25.73 18.38 17.82
N ASP A 88 25.11 17.50 17.04
CA ASP A 88 23.71 17.09 17.27
C ASP A 88 23.59 16.39 18.65
N THR A 89 22.60 16.75 19.48
CA THR A 89 22.43 16.16 20.82
C THR A 89 21.60 14.87 20.78
N SER A 90 21.68 14.04 21.83
CA SER A 90 20.82 12.85 21.96
C SER A 90 19.33 13.17 21.89
N GLN A 91 18.91 14.39 22.23
CA GLN A 91 17.51 14.82 22.12
C GLN A 91 17.12 15.19 20.68
N ASP A 92 18.04 15.76 19.90
CA ASP A 92 17.83 16.06 18.48
C ASP A 92 17.70 14.78 17.66
N ILE A 93 18.52 13.77 17.98
CA ILE A 93 18.46 12.42 17.38
C ILE A 93 17.15 11.72 17.75
N LEU A 94 16.65 11.89 18.98
CA LEU A 94 15.36 11.33 19.41
C LEU A 94 14.16 12.02 18.74
N ASN A 95 14.23 13.33 18.50
CA ASN A 95 13.22 14.06 17.72
C ASN A 95 13.23 13.63 16.24
N TRP A 96 14.39 13.20 15.72
CA TRP A 96 14.56 12.70 14.35
C TRP A 96 13.81 11.39 14.06
N ASN A 97 13.70 10.49 15.04
CA ASN A 97 12.94 9.24 14.91
C ASN A 97 11.43 9.44 14.64
N TYR A 98 10.91 10.66 14.82
CA TYR A 98 9.52 11.01 14.49
C TYR A 98 9.35 11.70 13.13
N SER A 99 10.44 12.09 12.47
CA SER A 99 10.40 12.84 11.19
C SER A 99 10.94 12.08 9.99
N VAL A 100 11.50 10.86 10.16
CA VAL A 100 11.72 9.92 9.05
C VAL A 100 10.45 9.09 8.82
N GLN A 101 9.35 9.79 8.56
CA GLN A 101 8.34 9.28 7.64
C GLN A 101 8.77 9.73 6.25
N GLU A 102 8.84 8.80 5.30
CA GLU A 102 9.16 9.13 3.91
C GLU A 102 8.11 10.10 3.38
N ALA A 103 8.53 11.32 3.05
CA ALA A 103 7.69 12.31 2.41
C ALA A 103 7.56 11.99 0.92
N VAL A 104 6.77 10.97 0.60
CA VAL A 104 6.32 10.71 -0.77
C VAL A 104 5.45 11.89 -1.21
N ALA A 105 5.95 12.69 -2.15
CA ALA A 105 5.29 13.91 -2.61
C ALA A 105 4.78 13.75 -4.05
N ASP A 106 3.48 13.45 -4.19
CA ASP A 106 2.74 13.65 -5.44
C ASP A 106 2.53 15.14 -5.73
N PHE A 107 2.51 15.51 -7.02
CA PHE A 107 3.03 16.81 -7.47
C PHE A 107 2.55 17.12 -8.93
N ALA A 108 2.37 18.37 -9.45
CA ALA A 108 1.62 18.94 -10.66
C ALA A 108 2.10 19.20 -12.16
N ILE A 109 1.74 18.46 -13.26
CA ILE A 109 2.00 18.87 -14.70
C ILE A 109 0.74 18.76 -15.60
N ASP A 110 0.44 19.83 -16.36
CA ASP A 110 -0.71 19.97 -17.26
C ASP A 110 -0.28 20.44 -18.68
N ASP A 111 -0.93 19.93 -19.74
CA ASP A 111 -0.69 20.29 -21.15
C ASP A 111 -1.96 20.95 -21.76
N GLN A 112 -1.81 21.99 -22.60
CA GLN A 112 -2.89 22.81 -23.19
C GLN A 112 -3.68 22.03 -24.27
N VAL A 113 -5.02 22.00 -24.30
CA VAL A 113 -5.99 23.05 -24.72
C VAL A 113 -5.84 23.47 -26.19
N GLU A 114 -6.78 23.05 -27.04
CA GLU A 114 -7.08 23.67 -28.35
C GLU A 114 -8.22 24.68 -28.20
N GLU A 115 -8.09 25.84 -28.83
CA GLU A 115 -9.18 26.81 -28.97
C GLU A 115 -10.19 26.34 -30.03
N SER A 116 -11.49 26.45 -29.73
CA SER A 116 -12.50 26.54 -30.79
C SER A 116 -13.48 27.66 -30.50
N ASP A 117 -13.46 28.66 -31.37
CA ASP A 117 -14.25 29.87 -31.29
C ASP A 117 -15.70 29.57 -31.71
N SER A 118 -16.66 29.58 -30.77
CA SER A 118 -18.07 29.91 -31.05
C SER A 118 -18.93 30.03 -29.78
N GLN A 119 -19.96 30.87 -29.89
CA GLN A 119 -20.82 31.32 -28.79
C GLN A 119 -21.86 30.26 -28.39
N LEU A 120 -21.98 29.98 -27.07
CA LEU A 120 -23.22 29.81 -26.28
C LEU A 120 -22.91 29.17 -24.91
N PRO A 121 -23.71 29.41 -23.83
CA PRO A 121 -23.43 28.89 -22.50
C PRO A 121 -23.89 27.43 -22.31
N TYR A 122 -23.16 26.70 -21.46
CA TYR A 122 -23.34 25.28 -21.05
C TYR A 122 -22.84 24.20 -22.02
N SER A 123 -21.62 23.71 -21.77
CA SER A 123 -21.16 22.38 -22.15
C SER A 123 -20.28 21.78 -21.04
N ILE A 124 -20.51 20.51 -20.70
CA ILE A 124 -19.82 19.78 -19.63
C ILE A 124 -18.56 19.13 -20.22
N PHE A 125 -17.38 19.41 -19.67
CA PHE A 125 -16.14 18.73 -20.06
C PHE A 125 -15.55 17.90 -18.91
N ARG A 126 -15.27 16.63 -19.21
CA ARG A 126 -14.54 15.68 -18.35
C ARG A 126 -13.07 15.65 -18.78
N GLY A 127 -12.15 15.96 -17.88
CA GLY A 127 -10.69 15.84 -18.09
C GLY A 127 -10.00 15.23 -16.88
N ARG A 128 -9.07 14.28 -17.10
CA ARG A 128 -8.26 13.63 -16.06
C ARG A 128 -6.93 14.38 -15.92
N ARG A 129 -6.58 14.87 -14.72
CA ARG A 129 -5.38 15.72 -14.50
C ARG A 129 -4.11 14.91 -14.20
N LYS A 130 -2.94 15.48 -14.52
CA LYS A 130 -1.59 14.91 -14.35
C LYS A 130 -0.63 15.82 -13.56
N PHE A 131 0.55 15.27 -13.26
CA PHE A 131 1.23 15.49 -11.99
C PHE A 131 2.80 15.28 -12.03
N CYS A 132 3.63 16.37 -11.92
CA CYS A 132 4.95 16.55 -11.18
C CYS A 132 5.26 18.06 -10.74
N ARG A 133 5.92 18.38 -9.60
CA ARG A 133 6.35 19.74 -9.09
C ARG A 133 7.61 19.60 -8.20
N PHE A 134 8.19 20.71 -7.70
CA PHE A 134 9.54 20.72 -7.08
C PHE A 134 9.66 21.68 -5.87
N THR A 135 10.72 21.58 -5.07
CA THR A 135 11.16 22.59 -4.08
C THR A 135 12.67 22.51 -3.85
N THR A 136 13.35 23.66 -3.73
CA THR A 136 14.79 23.81 -3.46
C THR A 136 15.04 24.55 -2.13
N VAL A 137 16.16 24.28 -1.46
CA VAL A 137 16.64 25.04 -0.29
C VAL A 137 18.18 25.13 -0.31
N ASP A 138 18.72 26.35 -0.21
CA ASP A 138 20.15 26.63 -0.10
C ASP A 138 20.70 26.50 1.32
N LEU A 139 21.94 26.01 1.48
CA LEU A 139 22.82 26.30 2.61
C LEU A 139 24.33 26.18 2.23
N PRO A 140 25.25 26.88 2.91
CA PRO A 140 26.72 26.89 2.69
C PRO A 140 27.44 25.80 3.54
N ASP A 141 28.72 25.49 3.45
CA ASP A 141 29.73 25.46 2.37
C ASP A 141 30.74 24.32 2.75
N THR A 142 31.56 23.80 1.83
CA THR A 142 32.75 22.90 2.07
C THR A 142 32.65 21.35 2.17
N GLN A 143 31.50 20.69 1.97
CA GLN A 143 31.41 19.22 1.73
C GLN A 143 30.26 18.92 0.73
N PRO A 144 30.25 17.79 -0.01
CA PRO A 144 29.12 17.42 -0.88
C PRO A 144 27.86 17.23 -0.04
N LYS A 145 26.85 18.09 -0.25
CA LYS A 145 25.72 18.23 0.70
C LYS A 145 24.59 17.23 0.52
N TYR A 146 24.48 16.62 -0.65
CA TYR A 146 23.27 15.92 -1.08
C TYR A 146 23.63 14.61 -1.78
N ARG A 147 22.88 13.56 -1.47
CA ARG A 147 22.81 12.30 -2.22
C ARG A 147 21.43 12.16 -2.80
N ILE A 148 21.36 11.73 -4.06
CA ILE A 148 20.09 11.47 -4.75
C ILE A 148 20.13 10.03 -5.26
N LEU A 149 19.12 9.26 -4.86
CA LEU A 149 18.86 7.93 -5.40
C LEU A 149 17.86 8.09 -6.56
N ILE A 150 18.25 7.68 -7.77
CA ILE A 150 17.41 7.73 -8.96
C ILE A 150 16.97 6.31 -9.33
N GLY A 151 15.65 6.09 -9.37
CA GLY A 151 15.02 4.82 -9.74
C GLY A 151 15.37 4.34 -11.16
N SER A 152 15.29 3.04 -11.38
CA SER A 152 16.01 2.30 -12.41
C SER A 152 15.54 2.43 -13.87
N ASN A 153 14.50 3.24 -14.17
CA ASN A 153 13.80 3.23 -15.47
C ASN A 153 13.96 4.51 -16.31
N CYS A 154 15.07 5.24 -16.14
CA CYS A 154 15.48 6.28 -17.09
C CYS A 154 16.88 5.98 -17.61
N ALA A 155 17.11 6.12 -18.91
CA ALA A 155 18.48 6.32 -19.39
C ALA A 155 19.01 7.63 -18.78
N ALA A 156 20.31 7.70 -18.46
CA ALA A 156 20.90 8.95 -17.94
C ALA A 156 20.79 10.14 -18.94
N ALA A 157 20.49 9.86 -20.21
CA ALA A 157 20.19 10.84 -21.25
C ALA A 157 18.72 11.31 -21.29
N GLU A 158 17.80 10.60 -20.62
CA GLU A 158 16.37 10.94 -20.51
C GLU A 158 16.07 11.79 -19.26
N VAL A 159 17.11 12.29 -18.60
CA VAL A 159 17.04 13.27 -17.51
C VAL A 159 17.77 14.55 -17.98
N PRO A 160 17.32 15.23 -19.05
CA PRO A 160 18.20 16.12 -19.84
C PRO A 160 18.49 17.46 -19.15
N ASN A 161 17.85 17.74 -18.00
CA ASN A 161 17.95 19.03 -17.31
C ASN A 161 18.28 18.91 -15.82
N LEU A 162 18.28 17.72 -15.20
CA LEU A 162 18.54 17.64 -13.75
C LEU A 162 20.02 17.88 -13.43
N ILE A 163 20.94 17.39 -14.29
CA ILE A 163 22.39 17.54 -14.13
C ILE A 163 22.81 19.03 -14.17
N ASP A 164 22.13 19.87 -14.94
CA ASP A 164 22.46 21.29 -15.10
C ASP A 164 21.95 22.20 -13.95
N VAL A 165 21.01 21.71 -13.12
CA VAL A 165 20.55 22.40 -11.89
C VAL A 165 21.14 21.81 -10.61
N LEU A 166 21.76 20.63 -10.68
CA LEU A 166 22.42 20.03 -9.53
C LEU A 166 23.79 20.69 -9.28
N PRO A 167 24.13 21.05 -8.04
CA PRO A 167 25.47 21.47 -7.68
C PRO A 167 26.52 20.46 -8.16
N SER A 168 27.64 20.94 -8.70
CA SER A 168 28.70 20.11 -9.30
C SER A 168 29.42 19.16 -8.33
N ASN A 169 29.03 19.17 -7.05
CA ASN A 169 29.45 18.27 -5.99
C ASN A 169 28.35 17.28 -5.54
N THR A 170 27.34 17.03 -6.39
CA THR A 170 26.28 16.04 -6.12
C THR A 170 26.74 14.63 -6.48
N GLU A 171 26.67 13.68 -5.54
CA GLU A 171 26.91 12.26 -5.81
C GLU A 171 25.61 11.61 -6.30
N ILE A 172 25.53 11.32 -7.61
CA ILE A 172 24.44 10.53 -8.20
C ILE A 172 24.78 9.05 -8.01
N LEU A 173 24.00 8.36 -7.18
CA LEU A 173 24.13 6.93 -6.97
C LEU A 173 23.12 6.20 -7.88
N PRO A 174 23.56 5.43 -8.88
CA PRO A 174 22.64 4.63 -9.67
C PRO A 174 22.03 3.55 -8.77
N VAL A 175 20.70 3.50 -8.68
CA VAL A 175 20.02 2.34 -8.12
C VAL A 175 20.38 1.15 -9.00
N ARG A 176 20.95 0.10 -8.39
CA ARG A 176 21.38 -1.09 -9.14
C ARG A 176 20.19 -1.71 -9.86
N THR A 177 20.20 -1.63 -11.18
CA THR A 177 19.33 -2.37 -12.12
C THR A 177 19.57 -3.88 -12.10
N GLU A 178 20.59 -4.34 -11.37
CA GLU A 178 20.92 -5.77 -11.15
C GLU A 178 19.80 -6.50 -10.39
N GLY A 179 18.80 -6.99 -11.12
CA GLY A 179 17.81 -7.93 -10.58
C GLY A 179 16.37 -7.75 -11.08
N PHE A 180 16.03 -6.61 -11.70
CA PHE A 180 14.72 -6.45 -12.32
C PHE A 180 14.65 -7.29 -13.60
N VAL A 181 13.95 -8.43 -13.51
CA VAL A 181 13.59 -9.24 -14.66
C VAL A 181 12.41 -8.54 -15.34
N ALA A 182 12.46 -8.38 -16.66
CA ALA A 182 11.32 -7.86 -17.40
C ALA A 182 10.06 -8.71 -17.07
N PRO A 183 8.93 -8.10 -16.68
CA PRO A 183 7.72 -8.83 -16.34
C PRO A 183 7.29 -9.76 -17.48
N LEU A 184 6.65 -10.89 -17.13
CA LEU A 184 6.23 -11.88 -18.12
C LEU A 184 5.26 -11.25 -19.13
N ALA A 185 5.69 -11.15 -20.39
CA ALA A 185 4.87 -10.64 -21.49
C ALA A 185 3.65 -11.54 -21.81
N GLY A 186 3.68 -12.77 -21.32
CA GLY A 186 2.64 -13.79 -21.38
C GLY A 186 3.17 -15.11 -20.83
N LEU A 187 2.27 -16.06 -20.57
CA LEU A 187 2.64 -17.39 -20.08
C LEU A 187 2.84 -18.38 -21.23
N PRO A 188 3.87 -19.25 -21.17
CA PRO A 188 4.06 -20.33 -22.14
C PRO A 188 2.81 -21.21 -22.33
N SER A 189 2.59 -21.73 -23.54
CA SER A 189 1.36 -22.44 -23.91
C SER A 189 1.10 -23.75 -23.13
N ASP A 190 2.17 -24.27 -22.52
CA ASP A 190 2.32 -25.45 -21.66
C ASP A 190 2.42 -25.10 -20.17
N HIS A 191 2.42 -23.81 -19.80
CA HIS A 191 2.41 -23.39 -18.40
C HIS A 191 1.15 -23.90 -17.67
N PRO A 192 1.24 -24.37 -16.41
CA PRO A 192 0.11 -25.02 -15.72
C PRO A 192 -1.18 -24.16 -15.67
N ILE A 193 -1.05 -22.84 -15.54
CA ILE A 193 -2.18 -21.88 -15.59
C ILE A 193 -2.91 -21.92 -16.94
N VAL A 194 -2.17 -21.96 -18.05
CA VAL A 194 -2.73 -21.98 -19.40
C VAL A 194 -3.39 -23.34 -19.69
N LEU A 195 -2.80 -24.44 -19.19
CA LEU A 195 -3.38 -25.78 -19.28
C LEU A 195 -4.64 -25.92 -18.40
N LYS A 196 -4.64 -25.36 -17.19
CA LYS A 196 -5.80 -25.33 -16.29
C LYS A 196 -6.94 -24.53 -16.90
N SER A 197 -6.68 -23.36 -17.47
CA SER A 197 -7.70 -22.52 -18.13
C SER A 197 -8.43 -23.27 -19.26
N LYS A 198 -7.71 -24.04 -20.08
CA LYS A 198 -8.28 -24.88 -21.16
C LYS A 198 -9.12 -26.07 -20.65
N SER A 199 -8.98 -26.47 -19.39
CA SER A 199 -9.60 -27.67 -18.81
C SER A 199 -10.50 -27.37 -17.60
N LEU A 200 -10.70 -26.10 -17.28
CA LEU A 200 -11.48 -25.63 -16.14
C LEU A 200 -12.94 -26.06 -16.26
N LYS A 201 -13.49 -26.57 -15.16
CA LYS A 201 -14.90 -26.96 -15.04
C LYS A 201 -15.30 -26.97 -13.57
N HIS A 202 -16.57 -26.70 -13.30
CA HIS A 202 -17.12 -26.81 -11.95
C HIS A 202 -16.94 -28.21 -11.37
N ARG A 203 -16.40 -28.31 -10.16
CA ARG A 203 -16.30 -29.55 -9.39
C ARG A 203 -17.17 -29.44 -8.15
N LYS A 204 -18.26 -30.21 -8.10
CA LYS A 204 -19.14 -30.31 -6.91
C LYS A 204 -18.39 -30.63 -5.62
N SER A 205 -17.31 -31.41 -5.70
CA SER A 205 -16.45 -31.73 -4.55
C SER A 205 -15.63 -30.54 -4.06
N LEU A 206 -15.25 -29.59 -4.93
CA LEU A 206 -14.61 -28.33 -4.50
C LEU A 206 -15.67 -27.34 -4.02
N GLN A 207 -16.83 -27.26 -4.65
CA GLN A 207 -17.95 -26.43 -4.15
C GLN A 207 -18.28 -26.77 -2.69
N ALA A 208 -18.41 -28.05 -2.35
CA ALA A 208 -18.66 -28.50 -0.98
C ALA A 208 -17.55 -28.17 0.05
N ILE A 209 -16.39 -27.68 -0.41
CA ILE A 209 -15.29 -27.14 0.43
C ILE A 209 -15.35 -25.60 0.44
N VAL A 210 -15.63 -24.96 -0.70
CA VAL A 210 -15.89 -23.51 -0.83
C VAL A 210 -17.09 -23.07 0.01
N ASP A 211 -18.12 -23.91 0.13
CA ASP A 211 -19.31 -23.65 0.94
C ASP A 211 -19.03 -23.70 2.46
N GLN A 212 -17.81 -24.07 2.88
CA GLN A 212 -17.38 -24.10 4.29
C GLN A 212 -16.75 -22.79 4.77
N VAL A 213 -16.72 -21.75 3.92
CA VAL A 213 -16.30 -20.40 4.34
C VAL A 213 -17.37 -19.81 5.25
N ASP A 214 -17.08 -19.79 6.55
CA ASP A 214 -17.99 -19.33 7.61
C ASP A 214 -17.73 -17.86 7.94
N VAL A 215 -18.79 -17.05 7.88
CA VAL A 215 -18.78 -15.64 8.27
C VAL A 215 -18.38 -15.48 9.74
N LYS A 216 -18.81 -16.39 10.61
CA LYS A 216 -18.56 -16.25 12.05
C LYS A 216 -17.08 -16.39 12.38
N THR A 217 -16.35 -17.27 11.71
CA THR A 217 -14.90 -17.41 11.93
C THR A 217 -14.12 -16.28 11.27
N LEU A 218 -14.55 -15.79 10.11
CA LEU A 218 -14.01 -14.56 9.51
C LEU A 218 -14.17 -13.36 10.46
N GLU A 219 -15.38 -13.13 11.00
CA GLU A 219 -15.70 -12.10 12.00
C GLU A 219 -14.83 -12.22 13.26
N GLN A 220 -14.66 -13.43 13.78
CA GLN A 220 -13.80 -13.69 14.94
C GLN A 220 -12.33 -13.36 14.66
N ASP A 221 -11.79 -13.78 13.52
CA ASP A 221 -10.40 -13.53 13.15
C ASP A 221 -10.15 -12.03 12.93
N VAL A 222 -11.02 -11.34 12.18
CA VAL A 222 -10.82 -9.93 11.85
C VAL A 222 -11.08 -8.98 13.02
N THR A 223 -12.09 -9.25 13.86
CA THR A 223 -12.28 -8.47 15.10
C THR A 223 -11.15 -8.71 16.09
N TRP A 224 -10.52 -9.89 16.10
CA TRP A 224 -9.30 -10.12 16.88
C TRP A 224 -8.14 -9.29 16.33
N LEU A 225 -7.88 -9.35 15.02
CA LEU A 225 -6.81 -8.59 14.36
C LEU A 225 -6.97 -7.07 14.50
N SER A 226 -8.21 -6.55 14.48
CA SER A 226 -8.50 -5.12 14.59
C SER A 226 -8.53 -4.56 16.02
N GLY A 227 -8.43 -5.43 17.03
CA GLY A 227 -8.53 -5.02 18.44
C GLY A 227 -9.95 -4.76 18.93
N GLU A 228 -10.97 -5.15 18.16
CA GLU A 228 -12.38 -4.98 18.53
C GLU A 228 -12.94 -6.15 19.33
N ALA A 229 -12.38 -7.35 19.17
CA ALA A 229 -12.78 -8.53 19.94
C ALA A 229 -12.40 -8.37 21.42
N PRO A 230 -13.30 -8.71 22.37
CA PRO A 230 -12.98 -8.69 23.80
C PRO A 230 -11.74 -9.54 24.12
N GLY A 231 -10.71 -8.90 24.65
CA GLY A 231 -9.45 -9.54 25.01
C GLY A 231 -8.37 -9.56 23.93
N SER A 232 -8.63 -9.03 22.72
CA SER A 232 -7.56 -8.77 21.77
C SER A 232 -6.58 -7.73 22.34
N PRO A 233 -5.25 -7.95 22.25
CA PRO A 233 -4.25 -7.01 22.74
C PRO A 233 -3.90 -5.92 21.71
N PHE A 234 -4.36 -6.02 20.46
CA PHE A 234 -3.87 -5.20 19.36
C PHE A 234 -4.53 -3.81 19.34
N ILE A 235 -3.70 -2.78 19.21
CA ILE A 235 -4.09 -1.37 18.99
C ILE A 235 -3.65 -0.92 17.59
N THR A 236 -2.56 -1.51 17.10
CA THR A 236 -1.99 -1.34 15.76
C THR A 236 -1.30 -2.64 15.34
N ARG A 237 -1.26 -2.91 14.03
CA ARG A 237 -0.39 -3.95 13.44
C ARG A 237 0.76 -3.37 12.60
N SER A 238 0.89 -2.04 12.52
CA SER A 238 1.91 -1.32 11.74
C SER A 238 3.29 -1.97 11.89
N SER A 239 3.94 -2.28 10.77
CA SER A 239 5.10 -3.20 10.73
C SER A 239 6.27 -2.80 11.65
N THR A 240 6.46 -1.51 11.91
CA THR A 240 7.54 -0.97 12.76
C THR A 240 7.17 -0.93 14.26
N SER A 241 5.93 -1.26 14.60
CA SER A 241 5.46 -1.33 15.98
C SER A 241 5.91 -2.62 16.67
N LYS A 242 6.02 -2.58 18.01
CA LYS A 242 6.23 -3.79 18.82
C LYS A 242 5.13 -4.84 18.57
N GLN A 243 3.90 -4.40 18.30
CA GLN A 243 2.75 -5.28 18.11
C GLN A 243 2.80 -6.06 16.79
N SER A 244 3.52 -5.59 15.77
CA SER A 244 3.70 -6.35 14.52
C SER A 244 4.41 -7.70 14.75
N SER A 245 5.38 -7.75 15.66
CA SER A 245 6.00 -9.01 16.08
C SER A 245 5.06 -9.89 16.93
N GLU A 246 4.14 -9.28 17.68
CA GLU A 246 3.16 -10.00 18.51
C GLU A 246 2.06 -10.64 17.65
N VAL A 247 1.55 -9.93 16.62
CA VAL A 247 0.60 -10.50 15.66
C VAL A 247 1.25 -11.56 14.76
N ALA A 248 2.50 -11.38 14.33
CA ALA A 248 3.21 -12.40 13.55
C ALA A 248 3.40 -13.71 14.35
N GLN A 249 3.70 -13.63 15.65
CA GLN A 249 3.75 -14.79 16.54
C GLN A 249 2.36 -15.42 16.76
N TRP A 250 1.31 -14.61 16.87
CA TRP A 250 -0.06 -15.11 16.97
C TRP A 250 -0.49 -15.85 15.69
N LEU A 251 -0.30 -15.25 14.51
CA LEU A 251 -0.55 -15.87 13.21
C LEU A 251 0.22 -17.18 13.04
N LYS A 252 1.50 -17.22 13.44
CA LYS A 252 2.28 -18.45 13.45
C LYS A 252 1.61 -19.55 14.27
N SER A 253 1.16 -19.23 15.49
CA SER A 253 0.48 -20.21 16.36
C SER A 253 -0.83 -20.72 15.77
N GLN A 254 -1.57 -19.85 15.06
CA GLN A 254 -2.79 -20.24 14.35
C GLN A 254 -2.46 -21.22 13.21
N PHE A 255 -1.53 -20.87 12.33
CA PHE A 255 -1.11 -21.71 11.20
C PHE A 255 -0.53 -23.07 11.65
N GLU A 256 0.26 -23.12 12.72
CA GLU A 256 0.73 -24.38 13.31
C GLU A 256 -0.44 -25.25 13.81
N SER A 257 -1.46 -24.65 14.43
CA SER A 257 -2.67 -25.37 14.87
C SER A 257 -3.50 -25.90 13.69
N TYR A 258 -3.47 -25.20 12.55
CA TYR A 258 -4.10 -25.60 11.29
C TYR A 258 -3.25 -26.59 10.47
N GLY A 259 -2.11 -27.05 11.00
CA GLY A 259 -1.39 -28.20 10.48
C GLY A 259 -0.58 -27.95 9.21
N CYS A 260 -0.06 -26.73 9.03
CA CYS A 260 1.02 -26.48 8.09
C CYS A 260 2.23 -27.39 8.41
N ASP A 261 2.90 -27.93 7.39
CA ASP A 261 4.10 -28.78 7.58
C ASP A 261 5.27 -27.96 8.16
N THR A 262 5.36 -26.69 7.79
CA THR A 262 6.29 -25.70 8.36
C THR A 262 5.62 -24.33 8.48
N VAL A 263 6.04 -23.55 9.49
CA VAL A 263 5.70 -22.13 9.61
C VAL A 263 6.95 -21.30 9.93
N GLU A 264 7.42 -20.50 8.96
CA GLU A 264 8.59 -19.62 9.07
C GLU A 264 8.17 -18.21 9.50
N LEU A 265 8.92 -17.59 10.43
CA LEU A 265 8.92 -16.14 10.62
C LEU A 265 10.10 -15.55 9.84
N MET A 266 9.83 -15.01 8.66
CA MET A 266 10.87 -14.49 7.78
C MET A 266 11.13 -13.00 8.08
N THR A 267 12.17 -12.73 8.87
CA THR A 267 12.68 -11.37 9.08
C THR A 267 13.40 -10.89 7.83
N TYR A 268 12.96 -9.76 7.26
CA TYR A 268 13.59 -9.11 6.10
C TYR A 268 14.38 -7.84 6.49
N GLN A 269 13.95 -7.12 7.54
CA GLN A 269 14.58 -5.89 7.99
C GLN A 269 14.53 -5.77 9.52
N ALA A 270 15.57 -5.17 10.11
CA ALA A 270 15.58 -4.89 11.55
C ALA A 270 14.49 -3.87 11.92
N ARG A 271 13.83 -4.09 13.08
CA ARG A 271 12.69 -3.29 13.62
C ARG A 271 11.36 -3.46 12.89
N PHE A 272 11.29 -4.21 11.79
CA PHE A 272 10.04 -4.60 11.15
C PHE A 272 9.54 -5.94 11.71
N GLY A 273 8.23 -6.15 11.71
CA GLY A 273 7.65 -7.47 11.89
C GLY A 273 8.09 -8.44 10.78
N PRO A 274 8.18 -9.75 11.06
CA PRO A 274 8.47 -10.73 10.04
C PRO A 274 7.22 -11.06 9.21
N ASN A 275 7.42 -11.54 7.98
CA ASN A 275 6.37 -12.28 7.28
C ASN A 275 6.11 -13.61 8.01
N VAL A 276 4.89 -14.13 7.94
CA VAL A 276 4.53 -15.46 8.44
C VAL A 276 4.21 -16.37 7.27
N ILE A 277 5.04 -17.39 7.05
CA ILE A 277 4.97 -18.26 5.87
C ILE A 277 4.62 -19.67 6.31
N CYS A 278 3.36 -20.07 6.11
CA CYS A 278 2.87 -21.44 6.28
C CYS A 278 3.04 -22.22 4.97
N THR A 279 3.56 -23.44 5.03
CA THR A 279 3.72 -24.32 3.86
C THR A 279 3.03 -25.67 4.08
N PHE A 280 2.30 -26.12 3.06
CA PHE A 280 1.82 -27.50 2.89
C PHE A 280 2.53 -28.11 1.67
N LYS A 281 3.28 -29.20 1.87
CA LYS A 281 4.14 -29.75 0.83
C LYS A 281 3.35 -30.49 -0.25
N GLY A 282 3.67 -30.21 -1.51
CA GLY A 282 3.06 -30.87 -2.67
C GLY A 282 3.40 -32.36 -2.76
N THR A 283 2.45 -33.17 -3.20
CA THR A 283 2.61 -34.62 -3.34
C THR A 283 3.07 -35.06 -4.73
N GLU A 284 2.90 -34.22 -5.75
CA GLU A 284 3.08 -34.57 -7.17
C GLU A 284 4.13 -33.66 -7.83
N TYR A 285 4.07 -32.36 -7.55
CA TYR A 285 4.99 -31.31 -8.01
C TYR A 285 5.50 -30.50 -6.80
N PRO A 286 6.33 -31.10 -5.90
CA PRO A 286 6.75 -30.45 -4.66
C PRO A 286 7.59 -29.18 -4.84
N ASP A 287 8.24 -29.01 -6.00
CA ASP A 287 9.08 -27.85 -6.32
C ASP A 287 8.31 -26.72 -7.03
N GLU A 288 7.06 -26.98 -7.44
CA GLU A 288 6.11 -25.98 -7.97
C GLU A 288 5.28 -25.40 -6.83
N HIS A 289 5.26 -24.07 -6.71
CA HIS A 289 4.65 -23.36 -5.59
C HIS A 289 3.41 -22.57 -6.02
N VAL A 290 2.34 -22.69 -5.23
CA VAL A 290 1.13 -21.85 -5.30
C VAL A 290 1.07 -21.04 -4.02
N ILE A 291 1.18 -19.71 -4.13
CA ILE A 291 1.24 -18.79 -3.01
C ILE A 291 -0.08 -18.02 -2.91
N LEU A 292 -0.70 -18.08 -1.73
CA LEU A 292 -1.82 -17.24 -1.31
C LEU A 292 -1.29 -16.18 -0.33
N GLY A 293 -1.58 -14.90 -0.61
CA GLY A 293 -1.07 -13.76 0.13
C GLY A 293 -2.16 -12.84 0.69
N ALA A 294 -1.81 -12.17 1.78
CA ALA A 294 -2.48 -11.00 2.38
C ALA A 294 -1.44 -10.26 3.24
N HIS A 295 -1.60 -8.98 3.55
CA HIS A 295 -0.71 -8.30 4.51
C HIS A 295 -1.32 -8.25 5.90
N HIS A 296 -0.49 -8.47 6.92
CA HIS A 296 -0.94 -8.49 8.32
C HIS A 296 -0.67 -7.18 9.06
N ASP A 297 0.12 -6.26 8.50
CA ASP A 297 0.24 -4.93 9.08
C ASP A 297 -0.98 -4.03 8.78
N SER A 298 -0.87 -2.74 9.07
CA SER A 298 -1.98 -1.79 9.05
C SER A 298 -1.48 -0.36 9.27
N ARG A 299 -2.14 0.63 8.67
CA ARG A 299 -1.92 2.05 8.95
C ARG A 299 -3.13 2.74 9.53
N GLY A 300 -2.85 3.64 10.48
CA GLY A 300 -3.83 4.51 11.09
C GLY A 300 -3.80 5.91 10.48
N SER A 301 -4.76 6.74 10.88
CA SER A 301 -4.74 8.16 10.55
C SER A 301 -3.45 8.83 11.03
N PHE A 302 -3.03 9.88 10.32
CA PHE A 302 -1.81 10.63 10.66
C PHE A 302 -1.74 11.02 12.15
N LEU A 303 -0.60 10.73 12.79
CA LEU A 303 -0.33 10.91 14.23
C LEU A 303 -1.26 10.14 15.20
N ASN A 304 -2.12 9.24 14.72
CA ASN A 304 -2.93 8.37 15.57
C ASN A 304 -2.24 7.00 15.76
N PRO A 305 -1.89 6.58 16.99
CA PRO A 305 -1.28 5.28 17.24
C PRO A 305 -2.24 4.09 17.04
N ARG A 306 -3.55 4.34 16.92
CA ARG A 306 -4.55 3.30 16.64
C ARG A 306 -4.65 3.05 15.13
N ALA A 307 -4.35 1.84 14.71
CA ALA A 307 -4.49 1.36 13.33
C ALA A 307 -5.23 0.01 13.37
N PRO A 308 -6.57 0.01 13.36
CA PRO A 308 -7.32 -1.23 13.48
C PRO A 308 -7.28 -2.04 12.18
N GLY A 309 -7.25 -1.40 11.00
CA GLY A 309 -7.06 -2.09 9.72
C GLY A 309 -7.97 -3.30 9.56
N ALA A 310 -9.27 -3.13 9.80
CA ALA A 310 -10.25 -4.21 9.75
C ALA A 310 -10.51 -4.69 8.32
N ASP A 311 -10.51 -3.78 7.36
CA ASP A 311 -10.57 -4.12 5.93
C ASP A 311 -9.17 -4.21 5.34
N ASP A 312 -8.28 -3.31 5.77
CA ASP A 312 -6.95 -3.04 5.22
C ASP A 312 -5.84 -3.41 6.24
N ASP A 313 -5.26 -4.62 6.20
CA ASP A 313 -5.73 -5.83 5.51
C ASP A 313 -6.08 -6.95 6.51
N GLY A 314 -6.84 -6.58 7.53
CA GLY A 314 -7.47 -7.54 8.44
C GLY A 314 -8.41 -8.50 7.72
N SER A 315 -9.01 -8.04 6.62
CA SER A 315 -9.93 -8.84 5.80
C SER A 315 -9.19 -9.96 5.05
N GLY A 316 -8.13 -9.65 4.30
CA GLY A 316 -7.24 -10.61 3.65
C GLY A 316 -6.54 -11.51 4.66
N THR A 317 -6.04 -10.99 5.77
CA THR A 317 -5.42 -11.83 6.80
C THR A 317 -6.43 -12.82 7.43
N SER A 318 -7.70 -12.43 7.62
CA SER A 318 -8.75 -13.35 8.07
C SER A 318 -9.08 -14.43 7.02
N MET A 319 -9.02 -14.08 5.73
CA MET A 319 -9.16 -15.01 4.61
C MET A 319 -8.04 -16.08 4.63
N LEU A 320 -6.79 -15.70 4.91
CA LEU A 320 -5.68 -16.67 5.07
C LEU A 320 -5.94 -17.68 6.19
N LEU A 321 -6.43 -17.20 7.34
CA LEU A 321 -6.76 -18.03 8.51
C LEU A 321 -7.92 -18.98 8.18
N GLN A 322 -8.96 -18.50 7.50
CA GLN A 322 -10.09 -19.32 7.07
C GLN A 322 -9.69 -20.40 6.07
N VAL A 323 -8.83 -20.08 5.09
CA VAL A 323 -8.31 -21.08 4.15
C VAL A 323 -7.51 -22.17 4.89
N ALA A 324 -6.56 -21.78 5.75
CA ALA A 324 -5.77 -22.74 6.55
C ALA A 324 -6.66 -23.64 7.43
N ARG A 325 -7.68 -23.06 8.08
CA ARG A 325 -8.68 -23.76 8.89
C ARG A 325 -9.47 -24.79 8.08
N ILE A 326 -9.85 -24.47 6.84
CA ILE A 326 -10.55 -25.40 5.93
C ILE A 326 -9.62 -26.53 5.44
N VAL A 327 -8.33 -26.23 5.17
CA VAL A 327 -7.31 -27.26 4.88
C VAL A 327 -7.23 -28.28 6.02
N LYS A 328 -7.18 -27.79 7.26
CA LYS A 328 -7.17 -28.65 8.46
C LYS A 328 -8.44 -29.49 8.59
N ALA A 329 -9.60 -28.87 8.47
CA ALA A 329 -10.90 -29.51 8.69
C ALA A 329 -11.18 -30.66 7.70
N ASN A 330 -10.70 -30.52 6.45
CA ASN A 330 -10.88 -31.51 5.40
C ASN A 330 -9.65 -32.41 5.19
N ASN A 331 -8.60 -32.27 6.01
CA ASN A 331 -7.34 -33.03 5.92
C ASN A 331 -6.74 -33.00 4.50
N LEU A 332 -6.74 -31.83 3.84
CA LEU A 332 -6.40 -31.72 2.42
C LEU A 332 -4.93 -32.01 2.13
N THR A 333 -4.69 -32.49 0.91
CA THR A 333 -3.37 -32.59 0.27
C THR A 333 -3.40 -31.86 -1.06
N PHE A 334 -2.22 -31.50 -1.57
CA PHE A 334 -2.07 -30.68 -2.78
C PHE A 334 -1.11 -31.36 -3.76
N GLY A 335 -1.39 -31.27 -5.06
CA GLY A 335 -0.44 -31.70 -6.08
C GLY A 335 0.84 -30.86 -6.04
N ARG A 336 0.68 -29.53 -5.99
CA ARG A 336 1.76 -28.54 -5.85
C ARG A 336 1.99 -28.16 -4.38
N THR A 337 3.15 -27.60 -4.07
CA THR A 337 3.38 -27.02 -2.74
C THR A 337 2.51 -25.77 -2.57
N PHE A 338 1.63 -25.78 -1.57
CA PHE A 338 0.73 -24.68 -1.27
C PHE A 338 1.30 -23.86 -0.11
N VAL A 339 1.44 -22.56 -0.32
CA VAL A 339 2.02 -21.61 0.63
C VAL A 339 0.99 -20.55 0.98
N ILE A 340 0.82 -20.30 2.27
CA ILE A 340 0.06 -19.16 2.81
C ILE A 340 1.09 -18.18 3.38
N SER A 341 1.10 -16.95 2.89
CA SER A 341 2.06 -15.91 3.31
C SER A 341 1.32 -14.69 3.82
N ALA A 342 1.38 -14.44 5.12
CA ALA A 342 0.99 -13.17 5.70
C ALA A 342 2.20 -12.22 5.66
N PHE A 343 2.13 -11.16 4.85
CA PHE A 343 3.21 -10.21 4.65
C PHE A 343 3.24 -9.12 5.73
N SER A 344 4.40 -8.51 5.94
CA SER A 344 4.58 -7.33 6.78
C SER A 344 5.27 -6.23 5.97
N GLY A 345 4.92 -4.97 6.24
CA GLY A 345 5.51 -3.80 5.60
C GLY A 345 5.04 -3.59 4.17
N GLU A 346 3.82 -4.01 3.84
CA GLU A 346 3.11 -3.60 2.62
C GLU A 346 3.02 -2.07 2.62
N GLU A 347 2.44 -1.54 3.71
CA GLU A 347 2.11 -0.14 4.00
C GLU A 347 3.32 0.82 4.07
N GLN A 348 4.52 0.30 3.86
CA GLN A 348 5.79 1.05 3.79
C GLN A 348 6.52 0.82 2.45
N GLY A 349 5.85 0.26 1.44
CA GLY A 349 6.41 0.01 0.11
C GLY A 349 6.78 -1.46 -0.14
N LEU A 350 5.91 -2.40 0.23
CA LEU A 350 6.01 -3.83 -0.13
C LEU A 350 7.27 -4.55 0.42
N PHE A 351 7.85 -4.09 1.54
CA PHE A 351 9.18 -4.54 1.97
C PHE A 351 9.24 -6.05 2.27
N GLY A 352 8.20 -6.61 2.90
CA GLY A 352 8.14 -8.04 3.22
C GLY A 352 7.96 -8.92 1.99
N SER A 353 7.07 -8.56 1.06
CA SER A 353 6.83 -9.33 -0.17
C SER A 353 7.98 -9.21 -1.16
N ALA A 354 8.57 -8.01 -1.32
CA ALA A 354 9.79 -7.81 -2.11
C ALA A 354 10.95 -8.68 -1.60
N ALA A 355 11.12 -8.77 -0.28
CA ALA A 355 12.14 -9.63 0.32
C ALA A 355 11.86 -11.12 0.08
N LEU A 356 10.61 -11.58 0.17
CA LEU A 356 10.26 -12.99 -0.10
C LEU A 356 10.43 -13.31 -1.59
N ALA A 357 9.91 -12.48 -2.49
CA ALA A 357 10.06 -12.65 -3.93
C ALA A 357 11.54 -12.73 -4.35
N LYS A 358 12.39 -11.86 -3.79
CA LYS A 358 13.85 -11.88 -3.98
C LYS A 358 14.51 -13.13 -3.40
N LYS A 359 14.14 -13.57 -2.18
CA LYS A 359 14.62 -14.82 -1.56
C LYS A 359 14.32 -16.01 -2.48
N LEU A 360 13.06 -16.20 -2.86
CA LEU A 360 12.62 -17.29 -3.75
C LEU A 360 13.30 -17.21 -5.13
N LYS A 361 13.49 -16.01 -5.70
CA LYS A 361 14.21 -15.84 -6.97
C LYS A 361 15.67 -16.26 -6.88
N SER A 362 16.36 -15.89 -5.80
CA SER A 362 17.75 -16.30 -5.56
C SER A 362 17.91 -17.80 -5.30
N GLN A 363 16.85 -18.47 -4.85
CA GLN A 363 16.77 -19.92 -4.65
C GLN A 363 16.36 -20.68 -5.93
N GLY A 364 15.96 -19.99 -7.01
CA GLY A 364 15.45 -20.61 -8.23
C GLY A 364 14.08 -21.27 -8.07
N THR A 365 13.29 -20.85 -7.06
CA THR A 365 11.97 -21.44 -6.79
C THR A 365 11.01 -21.25 -7.97
N THR A 366 10.32 -22.32 -8.36
CA THR A 366 9.26 -22.24 -9.36
C THR A 366 7.94 -21.86 -8.69
N ILE A 367 7.41 -20.69 -9.02
CA ILE A 367 6.09 -20.21 -8.57
C ILE A 367 5.12 -20.33 -9.75
N THR A 368 4.16 -21.24 -9.65
CA THR A 368 3.09 -21.43 -10.64
C THR A 368 2.07 -20.30 -10.60
N MET A 369 1.84 -19.76 -9.39
CA MET A 369 0.90 -18.68 -9.11
C MET A 369 1.26 -18.02 -7.79
N MET A 370 1.25 -16.69 -7.75
CA MET A 370 1.01 -15.92 -6.54
C MET A 370 -0.32 -15.17 -6.69
N VAL A 371 -1.16 -15.20 -5.67
CA VAL A 371 -2.40 -14.40 -5.61
C VAL A 371 -2.53 -13.73 -4.25
N GLN A 372 -2.67 -12.41 -4.25
CA GLN A 372 -2.96 -11.59 -3.07
C GLN A 372 -4.47 -11.41 -2.91
N GLY A 373 -4.96 -11.32 -1.67
CA GLY A 373 -6.21 -10.66 -1.34
C GLY A 373 -5.89 -9.48 -0.44
N ASP A 374 -6.41 -8.30 -0.77
CA ASP A 374 -6.13 -7.04 -0.08
C ASP A 374 -7.37 -6.16 -0.25
N MET A 375 -7.93 -5.69 0.88
CA MET A 375 -9.27 -5.08 0.99
C MET A 375 -10.36 -5.94 0.32
N LEU A 376 -10.95 -6.83 1.13
CA LEU A 376 -11.88 -7.86 0.67
C LEU A 376 -13.31 -7.67 1.17
N ALA A 377 -13.57 -6.72 2.08
CA ALA A 377 -14.81 -6.65 2.86
C ALA A 377 -15.67 -5.40 2.65
N TYR A 378 -15.16 -4.25 2.18
CA TYR A 378 -16.03 -3.09 1.98
C TYR A 378 -16.88 -3.20 0.71
N ARG A 379 -18.19 -3.23 0.92
CA ARG A 379 -19.21 -3.12 -0.12
C ARG A 379 -19.99 -1.82 0.07
N LYS A 380 -19.78 -0.88 -0.84
CA LYS A 380 -20.50 0.40 -0.83
C LYS A 380 -22.02 0.16 -0.81
N PRO A 381 -22.78 0.82 0.08
CA PRO A 381 -24.24 0.63 0.17
C PRO A 381 -24.95 0.77 -1.18
N GLY A 382 -25.72 -0.27 -1.53
CA GLY A 382 -26.46 -0.36 -2.80
C GLY A 382 -25.70 -0.97 -3.98
N GLU A 383 -24.40 -1.25 -3.86
CA GLU A 383 -23.65 -2.01 -4.86
C GLU A 383 -23.80 -3.54 -4.64
N PRO A 384 -23.73 -4.36 -5.71
CA PRO A 384 -23.72 -5.82 -5.59
C PRO A 384 -22.42 -6.31 -4.94
N ILE A 385 -22.40 -7.59 -4.54
CA ILE A 385 -21.15 -8.28 -4.22
C ILE A 385 -20.25 -8.24 -5.45
N GLN A 386 -18.97 -7.91 -5.26
CA GLN A 386 -18.02 -7.68 -6.35
C GLN A 386 -16.70 -8.38 -6.08
N VAL A 387 -15.98 -8.70 -7.15
CA VAL A 387 -14.57 -9.10 -7.11
C VAL A 387 -13.87 -8.44 -8.28
N ALA A 388 -12.71 -7.83 -8.06
CA ALA A 388 -11.97 -7.18 -9.11
C ALA A 388 -10.50 -7.60 -9.15
N PHE A 389 -9.97 -7.71 -10.37
CA PHE A 389 -8.56 -7.95 -10.63
C PHE A 389 -7.85 -6.64 -11.00
N PRO A 390 -6.58 -6.45 -10.62
CA PRO A 390 -5.85 -5.21 -10.90
C PRO A 390 -5.64 -5.00 -12.41
N ALA A 391 -5.76 -3.75 -12.87
CA ALA A 391 -5.52 -3.35 -14.27
C ALA A 391 -4.03 -3.26 -14.66
N ARG A 392 -3.11 -3.47 -13.71
CA ARG A 392 -1.64 -3.30 -13.85
C ARG A 392 -0.92 -4.28 -12.92
N TYR A 393 0.39 -4.47 -13.13
CA TYR A 393 1.26 -5.31 -12.29
C TYR A 393 0.75 -6.75 -12.09
N HIS A 394 0.09 -7.29 -13.12
CA HIS A 394 -0.56 -8.59 -13.07
C HIS A 394 -0.26 -9.43 -14.32
N THR A 395 -0.44 -10.74 -14.20
CA THR A 395 -0.37 -11.67 -15.33
C THR A 395 -1.77 -11.91 -15.89
N ALA A 396 -1.95 -11.64 -17.18
CA ALA A 396 -3.28 -11.60 -17.81
C ALA A 396 -3.95 -12.97 -17.86
N GLU A 397 -3.22 -14.03 -18.22
CA GLU A 397 -3.75 -15.40 -18.30
C GLU A 397 -4.11 -15.96 -16.93
N LEU A 398 -3.35 -15.59 -15.90
CA LEU A 398 -3.65 -15.92 -14.51
C LEU A 398 -4.93 -15.21 -14.06
N SER A 399 -5.02 -13.89 -14.26
CA SER A 399 -6.20 -13.11 -13.88
C SER A 399 -7.46 -13.61 -14.61
N SER A 400 -7.33 -13.99 -15.88
CA SER A 400 -8.40 -14.60 -16.68
C SER A 400 -8.82 -15.98 -16.15
N LEU A 401 -7.87 -16.80 -15.68
CA LEU A 401 -8.20 -18.06 -15.02
C LEU A 401 -9.00 -17.80 -13.74
N LEU A 402 -8.55 -16.88 -12.88
CA LEU A 402 -9.18 -16.65 -11.57
C LEU A 402 -10.54 -15.95 -11.70
N HIS A 403 -10.72 -15.11 -12.72
CA HIS A 403 -12.03 -14.60 -13.15
C HIS A 403 -13.01 -15.74 -13.42
N ASN A 404 -12.63 -16.68 -14.30
CA ASN A 404 -13.49 -17.81 -14.67
C ASN A 404 -13.72 -18.78 -13.50
N VAL A 405 -12.77 -18.92 -12.57
CA VAL A 405 -12.98 -19.67 -11.32
C VAL A 405 -14.03 -18.95 -10.44
N THR A 406 -13.95 -17.63 -10.32
CA THR A 406 -14.93 -16.82 -9.56
C THR A 406 -16.34 -17.00 -10.13
N GLU A 407 -16.52 -16.84 -11.44
CA GLU A 407 -17.84 -17.04 -12.10
C GLU A 407 -18.40 -18.46 -11.91
N LEU A 408 -17.55 -19.49 -11.81
CA LEU A 408 -17.98 -20.87 -11.63
C LEU A 408 -18.38 -21.20 -10.19
N TYR A 409 -17.67 -20.68 -9.19
CA TYR A 409 -17.85 -21.07 -7.78
C TYR A 409 -18.57 -20.02 -6.91
N VAL A 410 -18.64 -18.76 -7.38
CA VAL A 410 -19.31 -17.63 -6.73
C VAL A 410 -20.10 -16.81 -7.78
N PRO A 411 -21.12 -17.41 -8.44
CA PRO A 411 -21.79 -16.82 -9.61
C PRO A 411 -22.59 -15.53 -9.32
N ASP A 412 -22.88 -15.24 -8.04
CA ASP A 412 -23.57 -14.01 -7.62
C ASP A 412 -22.63 -12.80 -7.48
N ALA A 413 -21.30 -13.01 -7.55
CA ALA A 413 -20.31 -11.93 -7.50
C ALA A 413 -20.12 -11.30 -8.89
N VAL A 414 -20.23 -9.96 -8.96
CA VAL A 414 -19.91 -9.20 -10.17
C VAL A 414 -18.38 -9.11 -10.30
N VAL A 415 -17.83 -9.87 -11.24
CA VAL A 415 -16.40 -9.88 -11.51
C VAL A 415 -16.00 -8.71 -12.43
N GLY A 416 -14.85 -8.09 -12.20
CA GLY A 416 -14.39 -6.97 -13.01
C GLY A 416 -12.93 -6.56 -12.81
N THR A 417 -12.65 -5.27 -12.97
CA THR A 417 -11.28 -4.75 -13.00
C THR A 417 -11.15 -3.53 -12.10
N THR A 418 -10.13 -3.52 -11.24
CA THR A 418 -9.86 -2.41 -10.32
C THR A 418 -8.73 -1.53 -10.86
N GLY A 419 -8.89 -0.22 -10.63
CA GLY A 419 -7.81 0.76 -10.74
C GLY A 419 -7.04 0.93 -9.44
N ALA A 420 -7.49 0.30 -8.35
CA ALA A 420 -6.74 0.21 -7.10
C ALA A 420 -5.41 -0.48 -7.37
N CYS A 421 -4.36 0.16 -6.89
CA CYS A 421 -2.98 -0.30 -6.95
C CYS A 421 -2.27 0.37 -5.77
N CYS A 422 -1.29 -0.27 -5.13
CA CYS A 422 -0.71 -1.57 -5.45
C CYS A 422 -0.66 -2.42 -4.18
N SER A 423 -0.11 -3.64 -4.26
CA SER A 423 -0.03 -4.55 -3.10
C SER A 423 1.03 -5.63 -3.38
N ASP A 424 1.26 -6.54 -2.43
CA ASP A 424 2.34 -7.54 -2.41
C ASP A 424 2.50 -8.35 -3.71
N HIS A 425 1.41 -8.57 -4.46
CA HIS A 425 1.44 -9.24 -5.77
C HIS A 425 2.40 -8.57 -6.77
N GLN A 426 2.56 -7.23 -6.70
CA GLN A 426 3.48 -6.48 -7.55
C GLN A 426 4.92 -6.96 -7.35
N SER A 427 5.36 -7.22 -6.11
CA SER A 427 6.72 -7.69 -5.83
C SER A 427 7.03 -9.04 -6.48
N PHE A 428 6.03 -9.91 -6.61
CA PHE A 428 6.18 -11.18 -7.31
C PHE A 428 6.17 -10.99 -8.84
N TRP A 429 5.31 -10.10 -9.35
CA TRP A 429 5.26 -9.75 -10.77
C TRP A 429 6.57 -9.11 -11.27
N GLU A 430 7.15 -8.18 -10.49
CA GLU A 430 8.45 -7.54 -10.77
C GLU A 430 9.64 -8.49 -10.66
N ALA A 431 9.54 -9.53 -9.82
CA ALA A 431 10.49 -10.64 -9.81
C ALA A 431 10.30 -11.60 -11.00
N GLY A 432 9.33 -11.34 -11.90
CA GLY A 432 9.04 -12.13 -13.09
C GLY A 432 8.29 -13.43 -12.82
N TYR A 433 7.42 -13.46 -11.80
CA TYR A 433 6.52 -14.58 -11.51
C TYR A 433 5.08 -14.31 -11.98
N PRO A 434 4.28 -15.36 -12.25
CA PRO A 434 2.85 -15.22 -12.48
C PRO A 434 2.15 -14.72 -11.20
N ALA A 435 1.65 -13.48 -11.20
CA ALA A 435 1.03 -12.86 -10.03
C ALA A 435 -0.23 -12.05 -10.38
N THR A 436 -1.17 -11.96 -9.44
CA THR A 436 -2.39 -11.10 -9.52
C THR A 436 -2.96 -10.86 -8.12
N ALA A 437 -4.03 -10.08 -8.00
CA ALA A 437 -4.73 -9.83 -6.76
C ALA A 437 -6.26 -9.88 -6.90
N PHE A 438 -6.93 -10.13 -5.77
CA PHE A 438 -8.36 -9.90 -5.57
C PHE A 438 -8.53 -8.60 -4.79
N PHE A 439 -9.49 -7.78 -5.22
CA PHE A 439 -9.92 -6.56 -4.57
C PHE A 439 -11.45 -6.53 -4.50
N GLU A 440 -12.01 -5.96 -3.44
CA GLU A 440 -13.45 -5.89 -3.13
C GLU A 440 -14.36 -5.30 -4.23
N ARG A 441 -13.85 -4.45 -5.13
CA ARG A 441 -14.70 -3.58 -5.95
C ARG A 441 -14.27 -3.40 -7.41
N ASN A 442 -15.22 -3.51 -8.33
CA ASN A 442 -15.03 -3.24 -9.76
C ASN A 442 -14.99 -1.73 -10.03
N GLY A 443 -13.86 -1.09 -9.71
CA GLY A 443 -13.66 0.35 -9.85
C GLY A 443 -12.44 0.85 -9.07
N PRO A 444 -12.37 2.14 -8.72
CA PRO A 444 -11.41 2.63 -7.73
C PRO A 444 -11.82 2.19 -6.31
N ILE A 445 -10.87 2.31 -5.36
CA ILE A 445 -11.13 2.24 -3.91
C ILE A 445 -12.31 3.15 -3.57
N ALA A 446 -13.28 2.62 -2.82
CA ALA A 446 -14.48 3.34 -2.41
C ALA A 446 -14.71 3.36 -0.91
N ASP A 447 -13.86 2.67 -0.13
CA ASP A 447 -13.90 2.72 1.31
C ASP A 447 -13.48 4.11 1.84
N PRO A 448 -14.34 4.86 2.55
CA PRO A 448 -13.96 6.10 3.20
C PRO A 448 -13.05 5.91 4.43
N LYS A 449 -12.65 4.67 4.78
CA LYS A 449 -11.79 4.34 5.92
C LYS A 449 -10.44 3.73 5.56
N TYR A 450 -10.12 3.56 4.27
CA TYR A 450 -8.77 3.22 3.81
C TYR A 450 -7.69 4.10 4.49
N HIS A 451 -6.62 3.47 5.00
CA HIS A 451 -5.57 4.09 5.84
C HIS A 451 -6.09 4.97 7.01
N ASN A 452 -7.23 4.63 7.63
CA ASN A 452 -7.86 5.43 8.69
C ASN A 452 -8.01 4.67 10.02
N SER A 453 -7.86 5.37 11.15
CA SER A 453 -8.08 4.79 12.48
C SER A 453 -9.55 4.42 12.80
N GLY A 454 -10.46 4.77 11.88
CA GLY A 454 -11.85 4.36 11.84
C GLY A 454 -12.15 3.21 10.87
N ASP A 455 -11.14 2.57 10.27
CA ASP A 455 -11.33 1.27 9.62
C ASP A 455 -11.59 0.21 10.69
N LEU A 456 -12.84 -0.19 10.80
CA LEU A 456 -13.41 -1.03 11.85
C LEU A 456 -14.39 -2.02 11.22
N VAL A 457 -14.65 -3.13 11.89
CA VAL A 457 -15.62 -4.13 11.42
C VAL A 457 -17.05 -3.61 11.52
N TYR A 458 -17.40 -2.99 12.65
CA TYR A 458 -18.79 -2.57 12.92
C TYR A 458 -19.08 -1.16 12.40
N ARG A 459 -18.99 -0.96 11.08
CA ARG A 459 -19.24 0.31 10.38
C ARG A 459 -20.09 0.13 9.14
N GLU A 460 -20.66 1.22 8.63
CA GLU A 460 -21.34 1.21 7.34
C GLU A 460 -20.37 0.83 6.20
N GLY A 461 -20.81 -0.10 5.36
CA GLY A 461 -20.09 -0.58 4.19
C GLY A 461 -19.17 -1.79 4.43
N TYR A 462 -18.70 -2.04 5.67
CA TYR A 462 -17.99 -3.29 5.96
C TYR A 462 -18.98 -4.46 5.93
N ASP A 463 -18.73 -5.46 5.10
CA ASP A 463 -19.72 -6.47 4.75
C ASP A 463 -19.14 -7.90 4.76
N PHE A 464 -19.70 -8.74 5.63
CA PHE A 464 -19.25 -10.12 5.77
C PHE A 464 -19.70 -11.07 4.65
N ASP A 465 -20.78 -10.76 3.93
CA ASP A 465 -21.16 -11.52 2.73
C ASP A 465 -20.20 -11.20 1.56
N GLN A 466 -19.73 -9.95 1.47
CA GLN A 466 -18.66 -9.52 0.57
C GLN A 466 -17.34 -10.24 0.91
N LEU A 467 -16.91 -10.21 2.18
CA LEU A 467 -15.71 -10.92 2.64
C LEU A 467 -15.78 -12.44 2.43
N ARG A 468 -16.95 -13.05 2.68
CA ARG A 468 -17.19 -14.47 2.38
C ARG A 468 -17.02 -14.74 0.89
N ALA A 469 -17.66 -13.95 0.02
CA ALA A 469 -17.59 -14.15 -1.43
C ALA A 469 -16.16 -14.03 -1.98
N SER A 470 -15.42 -13.01 -1.55
CA SER A 470 -13.98 -12.85 -1.85
C SER A 470 -13.19 -14.08 -1.41
N THR A 471 -13.36 -14.51 -0.15
CA THR A 471 -12.68 -15.69 0.42
C THR A 471 -13.02 -16.97 -0.34
N GLN A 472 -14.28 -17.16 -0.72
CA GLN A 472 -14.74 -18.32 -1.50
C GLN A 472 -14.09 -18.39 -2.88
N ALA A 473 -14.03 -17.25 -3.58
CA ALA A 473 -13.44 -17.16 -4.92
C ALA A 473 -11.91 -17.37 -4.89
N MET A 474 -11.23 -16.82 -3.88
CA MET A 474 -9.80 -17.03 -3.65
C MET A 474 -9.47 -18.48 -3.27
N LEU A 475 -10.24 -19.09 -2.35
CA LEU A 475 -10.10 -20.49 -1.95
C LEU A 475 -10.26 -21.43 -3.15
N ALA A 476 -11.32 -21.22 -3.95
CA ALA A 476 -11.54 -21.99 -5.17
C ALA A 476 -10.37 -21.86 -6.15
N SER A 477 -9.85 -20.64 -6.32
CA SER A 477 -8.72 -20.31 -7.19
C SER A 477 -7.45 -21.07 -6.81
N VAL A 478 -7.05 -21.00 -5.53
CA VAL A 478 -5.85 -21.69 -5.07
C VAL A 478 -6.01 -23.21 -5.06
N PHE A 479 -7.19 -23.73 -4.72
CA PHE A 479 -7.43 -25.19 -4.70
C PHE A 479 -7.60 -25.81 -6.09
N GLU A 480 -7.97 -25.03 -7.12
CA GLU A 480 -7.86 -25.48 -8.51
C GLU A 480 -6.41 -25.59 -8.97
N VAL A 481 -5.58 -24.57 -8.72
CA VAL A 481 -4.19 -24.52 -9.23
C VAL A 481 -3.23 -25.41 -8.42
N ALA A 482 -3.38 -25.45 -7.09
CA ALA A 482 -2.62 -26.33 -6.20
C ALA A 482 -3.07 -27.80 -6.27
N GLU A 483 -4.18 -28.08 -6.97
CA GLU A 483 -4.76 -29.41 -7.14
C GLU A 483 -5.13 -30.06 -5.80
N ALA A 484 -5.96 -29.37 -5.02
CA ALA A 484 -6.44 -29.85 -3.73
C ALA A 484 -7.23 -31.17 -3.86
N LYS A 485 -6.87 -32.13 -3.01
CA LYS A 485 -7.41 -33.50 -2.93
C LYS A 485 -7.73 -33.81 -1.46
N LEU A 486 -8.90 -34.41 -1.20
CA LEU A 486 -9.19 -35.04 0.09
C LEU A 486 -8.23 -36.23 0.30
N LYS A 487 -7.74 -36.42 1.53
CA LYS A 487 -6.77 -37.47 1.90
C LYS A 487 -7.44 -38.71 2.50
#